data_AF-A0A959JSI4-F1
#
_entry.id   AF-A0A959JSI4-F1
#
_cell.length_a   1.000
_cell.length_b   1.000
_cell.length_c   1.000
_cell.angle_alpha   90.00
_cell.angle_beta   90.00
_cell.angle_gamma   90.00
#
_symmetry.space_group_name_H-M   'P 1'
#
loop_
_entity.id
_entity.type
_entity.pdbx_description
1 polymer ?
#
loop_
_entity_poly.entity_id
_entity_poly.type
_entity_poly.pdbx_seq_one_letter_code
_entity_poly.pdbx_strand_id
1 'polypeptide(L)'
;MRKAFIIFLTFIGGSIHAQNIPPDRLSDWSQSGAVDSFQFIRTSIYFEDFADFSAPDAPQDSALSRAINFLGDVPVRIIFPEGEFYFEKSIKLRSNLIIEGAGSKKTILKLDPKDTQNGIEANGRLTDTLYPIRRNISKGDLDLRIPNNHVLKPGDWVKISFNDSSLVTSSWALGAVGQLVQIQSVIGNQVHFKTPIRLDIPLSLNPTLRLIDPIQNLKFTSVGLEMRNESWTEGTNFRLSLAVNCIIKEIESINGNFTHLLLHQSANISVECSYFHRAFRYGNGGEGYGIT
;
A
#
# COMPACT_ATOMS: atom_id res chain seq x y z
N MET A 1 -31.09 3.10 68.30
CA MET A 1 -31.39 3.27 66.86
C MET A 1 -30.10 3.43 66.08
N ARG A 2 -29.59 2.37 65.43
CA ARG A 2 -28.51 2.47 64.44
C ARG A 2 -28.96 1.65 63.23
N LYS A 3 -29.17 2.36 62.11
CA LYS A 3 -29.66 1.83 60.84
C LYS A 3 -28.55 0.98 60.22
N ALA A 4 -28.82 -0.30 59.99
CA ALA A 4 -27.96 -1.16 59.18
C ALA A 4 -28.21 -0.83 57.71
N PHE A 5 -27.17 -0.36 57.01
CA PHE A 5 -27.20 -0.14 55.57
C PHE A 5 -26.84 -1.48 54.91
N ILE A 6 -27.83 -2.20 54.38
CA ILE A 6 -27.59 -3.38 53.56
C ILE A 6 -27.30 -2.87 52.14
N ILE A 7 -26.03 -2.96 51.72
CA ILE A 7 -25.64 -2.76 50.33
C ILE A 7 -25.96 -4.06 49.59
N PHE A 8 -27.02 -4.02 48.78
CA PHE A 8 -27.38 -5.11 47.88
C PHE A 8 -26.49 -5.02 46.63
N LEU A 9 -25.45 -5.84 46.58
CA LEU A 9 -24.58 -5.97 45.41
C LEU A 9 -25.28 -6.91 44.42
N THR A 10 -26.06 -6.33 43.50
CA THR A 10 -26.59 -7.04 42.33
C THR A 10 -25.41 -7.40 41.42
N PHE A 11 -24.93 -8.64 41.54
CA PHE A 11 -24.10 -9.27 40.51
C PHE A 11 -24.95 -9.47 39.27
N ILE A 12 -24.89 -8.52 38.33
CA ILE A 12 -25.35 -8.74 36.97
C ILE A 12 -24.34 -9.71 36.34
N GLY A 13 -24.63 -11.00 36.41
CA GLY A 13 -23.95 -12.06 35.67
C GLY A 13 -24.25 -11.98 34.18
N GLY A 14 -23.98 -10.82 33.58
CA GLY A 14 -24.04 -10.65 32.14
C GLY A 14 -22.97 -11.53 31.50
N SER A 15 -23.39 -12.44 30.62
CA SER A 15 -22.50 -13.19 29.75
C SER A 15 -21.60 -12.20 29.01
N ILE A 16 -20.35 -12.08 29.44
CA ILE A 16 -19.30 -11.42 28.68
C ILE A 16 -19.09 -12.25 27.42
N HIS A 17 -19.79 -11.88 26.35
CA HIS A 17 -19.56 -12.44 25.03
C HIS A 17 -18.25 -11.84 24.50
N ALA A 18 -17.13 -12.45 24.86
CA ALA A 18 -15.93 -12.32 24.06
C ALA A 18 -16.25 -12.89 22.66
N GLN A 19 -16.00 -12.10 21.62
CA GLN A 19 -16.13 -12.59 20.24
C GLN A 19 -15.01 -13.61 20.00
N ASN A 20 -15.33 -14.90 20.15
CA ASN A 20 -14.45 -15.96 19.68
C ASN A 20 -14.59 -16.03 18.16
N ILE A 21 -13.62 -15.48 17.44
CA ILE A 21 -13.53 -15.66 15.99
C ILE A 21 -13.27 -17.15 15.74
N PRO A 22 -14.10 -17.84 14.94
CA PRO A 22 -13.88 -19.25 14.61
C PRO A 22 -12.44 -19.47 14.08
N PRO A 23 -11.73 -20.53 14.50
CA PRO A 23 -10.34 -20.75 14.09
C PRO A 23 -10.13 -20.79 12.57
N ASP A 24 -11.12 -21.31 11.84
CA ASP A 24 -11.17 -21.35 10.38
C ASP A 24 -11.30 -19.96 9.73
N ARG A 25 -11.62 -18.91 10.49
CA ARG A 25 -11.63 -17.50 10.04
C ARG A 25 -10.39 -16.72 10.47
N LEU A 26 -9.54 -17.28 11.32
CA LEU A 26 -8.28 -16.65 11.73
C LEU A 26 -7.20 -16.83 10.65
N SER A 27 -6.36 -15.83 10.49
CA SER A 27 -5.13 -15.90 9.68
C SER A 27 -3.96 -15.41 10.53
N ASP A 28 -2.76 -15.90 10.28
CA ASP A 28 -1.58 -15.36 10.96
C ASP A 28 -1.25 -13.96 10.42
N TRP A 29 -1.22 -12.97 11.30
CA TRP A 29 -0.87 -11.58 10.99
C TRP A 29 0.53 -11.20 11.48
N SER A 30 1.31 -12.14 12.02
CA SER A 30 2.68 -11.90 12.50
C SER A 30 3.63 -11.39 11.42
N GLN A 31 3.33 -11.71 10.15
CA GLN A 31 4.08 -11.29 8.96
C GLN A 31 3.41 -10.13 8.21
N SER A 32 2.48 -9.41 8.85
CA SER A 32 1.85 -8.22 8.27
C SER A 32 2.75 -6.99 8.41
N GLY A 33 2.42 -5.94 7.64
CA GLY A 33 3.26 -4.75 7.56
C GLY A 33 4.52 -4.94 6.71
N ALA A 34 5.22 -3.84 6.48
CA ALA A 34 6.54 -3.87 5.89
C ALA A 34 7.54 -4.44 6.90
N VAL A 35 8.52 -5.19 6.41
CA VAL A 35 9.65 -5.63 7.21
C VAL A 35 10.72 -4.55 7.07
N ASP A 36 10.98 -3.79 8.15
CA ASP A 36 11.95 -2.68 8.18
C ASP A 36 13.40 -3.21 8.10
N SER A 37 13.72 -3.72 6.92
CA SER A 37 14.98 -4.32 6.56
C SER A 37 15.37 -3.82 5.18
N PHE A 38 15.31 -2.50 4.98
CA PHE A 38 16.04 -1.86 3.88
C PHE A 38 17.56 -2.00 4.13
N GLN A 39 18.04 -3.23 4.08
CA GLN A 39 19.43 -3.65 4.30
C GLN A 39 20.31 -3.41 3.07
N PHE A 40 19.80 -2.72 2.05
CA PHE A 40 20.61 -2.31 0.93
C PHE A 40 21.50 -1.13 1.32
N ILE A 41 22.77 -1.19 0.90
CA ILE A 41 23.66 -0.02 0.89
C ILE A 41 22.99 1.01 -0.02
N ARG A 42 22.72 2.19 0.53
CA ARG A 42 22.07 3.28 -0.20
C ARG A 42 22.95 4.51 -0.20
N THR A 43 23.01 5.15 -1.35
CA THR A 43 23.59 6.49 -1.48
C THR A 43 22.55 7.49 -1.01
N SER A 44 22.97 8.41 -0.14
CA SER A 44 22.15 9.58 0.19
C SER A 44 22.53 10.72 -0.75
N ILE A 45 21.52 11.35 -1.34
CA ILE A 45 21.64 12.57 -2.13
C ILE A 45 20.72 13.64 -1.54
N TYR A 46 21.07 14.91 -1.71
CA TYR A 46 20.27 16.01 -1.20
C TYR A 46 19.45 16.61 -2.33
N PHE A 47 18.18 16.91 -2.06
CA PHE A 47 17.29 17.46 -3.07
C PHE A 47 17.76 18.83 -3.58
N GLU A 48 18.43 19.60 -2.72
CA GLU A 48 19.04 20.90 -3.03
C GLU A 48 20.10 20.86 -4.13
N ASP A 49 20.75 19.72 -4.35
CA ASP A 49 21.71 19.55 -5.45
C ASP A 49 21.02 19.53 -6.83
N PHE A 50 19.70 19.36 -6.86
CA PHE A 50 18.88 19.26 -8.08
C PHE A 50 17.93 20.44 -8.25
N ALA A 51 17.46 21.02 -7.14
CA ALA A 51 16.47 22.07 -7.14
C ALA A 51 17.08 23.44 -7.48
N ASP A 52 16.24 24.31 -8.06
CA ASP A 52 16.54 25.74 -8.18
C ASP A 52 15.61 26.50 -7.23
N PHE A 53 16.21 27.13 -6.22
CA PHE A 53 15.50 27.90 -5.20
C PHE A 53 15.45 29.40 -5.49
N SER A 54 16.00 29.85 -6.62
CA SER A 54 15.96 31.26 -7.01
C SER A 54 14.55 31.76 -7.32
N ALA A 55 13.62 30.85 -7.61
CA ALA A 55 12.20 31.10 -7.84
C ALA A 55 11.34 30.21 -6.92
N PRO A 56 10.93 30.70 -5.74
CA PRO A 56 10.28 29.88 -4.71
C PRO A 56 8.92 29.29 -5.14
N ASP A 57 8.23 29.92 -6.10
CA ASP A 57 6.95 29.44 -6.63
C ASP A 57 7.11 28.56 -7.89
N ALA A 58 8.34 28.35 -8.38
CA ALA A 58 8.57 27.54 -9.57
C ALA A 58 8.34 26.05 -9.26
N PRO A 59 7.63 25.31 -10.13
CA PRO A 59 7.42 23.87 -9.95
C PRO A 59 8.73 23.09 -9.96
N GLN A 60 8.87 22.17 -9.00
CA GLN A 60 10.08 21.39 -8.75
C GLN A 60 10.05 19.99 -9.41
N ASP A 61 9.09 19.76 -10.31
CA ASP A 61 8.86 18.46 -10.97
C ASP A 61 10.12 17.92 -11.67
N SER A 62 10.82 18.79 -12.41
CA SER A 62 12.03 18.41 -13.16
C SER A 62 13.23 18.15 -12.24
N ALA A 63 13.31 18.86 -11.11
CA ALA A 63 14.35 18.62 -10.12
C ALA A 63 14.16 17.27 -9.44
N LEU A 64 12.94 16.96 -8.99
CA LEU A 64 12.65 15.70 -8.31
C LEU A 64 12.74 14.50 -9.26
N SER A 65 12.28 14.64 -10.49
CA SER A 65 12.45 13.61 -11.51
C SER A 65 13.93 13.30 -11.76
N ARG A 66 14.80 14.32 -11.82
CA ARG A 66 16.26 14.11 -11.93
C ARG A 66 16.84 13.42 -10.69
N ALA A 67 16.44 13.84 -9.48
CA ALA A 67 16.92 13.22 -8.24
C ALA A 67 16.52 11.74 -8.14
N ILE A 68 15.27 11.38 -8.45
CA ILE A 68 14.76 10.00 -8.44
C ILE A 68 15.52 9.10 -9.41
N ASN A 69 15.87 9.65 -10.59
CA ASN A 69 16.50 8.89 -11.67
C ASN A 69 18.03 8.98 -11.68
N PHE A 70 18.64 9.77 -10.79
CA PHE A 70 20.07 10.10 -10.82
C PHE A 70 20.99 8.86 -10.85
N LEU A 71 20.63 7.82 -10.08
CA LEU A 71 21.40 6.57 -9.99
C LEU A 71 20.73 5.38 -10.69
N GLY A 72 19.76 5.62 -11.60
CA GLY A 72 19.01 4.55 -12.25
C GLY A 72 18.28 3.67 -11.23
N ASP A 73 18.46 2.34 -11.30
CA ASP A 73 17.81 1.38 -10.39
C ASP A 73 18.54 1.21 -9.05
N VAL A 74 19.68 1.86 -8.85
CA VAL A 74 20.42 1.77 -7.60
C VAL A 74 19.57 2.32 -6.46
N PRO A 75 19.54 1.64 -5.29
CA PRO A 75 18.82 2.14 -4.15
C PRO A 75 19.32 3.51 -3.67
N VAL A 76 18.40 4.45 -3.46
CA VAL A 76 18.75 5.86 -3.16
C VAL A 76 17.87 6.42 -2.05
N ARG A 77 18.48 7.28 -1.21
CA ARG A 77 17.78 8.14 -0.24
C ARG A 77 17.90 9.59 -0.69
N ILE A 78 16.77 10.22 -0.95
CA ILE A 78 16.66 11.63 -1.30
C ILE A 78 16.23 12.38 -0.05
N ILE A 79 17.09 13.29 0.40
CA ILE A 79 16.88 14.09 1.60
C ILE A 79 16.39 15.47 1.17
N PHE A 80 15.17 15.82 1.56
CA PHE A 80 14.60 17.14 1.39
C PHE A 80 14.97 18.04 2.57
N PRO A 81 15.37 19.30 2.31
CA PRO A 81 15.53 20.28 3.38
C PRO A 81 14.17 20.74 3.92
N GLU A 82 14.20 21.55 4.97
CA GLU A 82 13.06 22.36 5.38
C GLU A 82 12.68 23.33 4.24
N GLY A 83 11.39 23.47 3.98
CA GLY A 83 10.87 24.30 2.91
C GLY A 83 9.53 23.81 2.37
N GLU A 84 8.97 24.61 1.48
CA GLU A 84 7.77 24.29 0.74
C GLU A 84 8.14 24.07 -0.73
N PHE A 85 7.69 22.97 -1.32
CA PHE A 85 8.07 22.55 -2.67
C PHE A 85 6.82 22.32 -3.50
N TYR A 86 6.68 23.04 -4.60
CA TYR A 86 5.50 22.99 -5.46
C TYR A 86 5.67 22.00 -6.61
N PHE A 87 4.63 21.23 -6.92
CA PHE A 87 4.61 20.22 -7.99
C PHE A 87 3.32 20.33 -8.80
N GLU A 88 3.45 20.56 -10.10
CA GLU A 88 2.31 20.63 -11.04
C GLU A 88 2.08 19.33 -11.78
N LYS A 89 2.94 18.34 -11.57
CA LYS A 89 2.78 16.98 -12.07
C LYS A 89 2.81 16.00 -10.93
N SER A 90 2.24 14.84 -11.19
CA SER A 90 2.30 13.74 -10.26
C SER A 90 3.71 13.21 -10.07
N ILE A 91 4.13 13.07 -8.82
CA ILE A 91 5.43 12.53 -8.45
C ILE A 91 5.40 11.01 -8.63
N LYS A 92 6.13 10.50 -9.62
CA LYS A 92 6.25 9.06 -9.88
C LYS A 92 7.41 8.46 -9.09
N LEU A 93 7.11 7.53 -8.19
CA LEU A 93 8.07 6.83 -7.37
C LEU A 93 8.44 5.48 -7.97
N ARG A 94 9.67 5.03 -7.73
CA ARG A 94 10.20 3.72 -8.17
C ARG A 94 10.57 2.83 -6.98
N SER A 95 10.86 1.58 -7.25
CA SER A 95 11.42 0.64 -6.27
C SER A 95 12.76 1.11 -5.70
N ASN A 96 13.04 0.69 -4.46
CA ASN A 96 14.28 0.94 -3.73
C ASN A 96 14.58 2.44 -3.51
N LEU A 97 13.55 3.21 -3.17
CA LEU A 97 13.63 4.66 -2.99
C LEU A 97 13.27 5.03 -1.55
N ILE A 98 14.02 5.96 -0.96
CA ILE A 98 13.63 6.64 0.27
C ILE A 98 13.48 8.12 -0.04
N ILE A 99 12.30 8.68 0.21
CA ILE A 99 12.07 10.13 0.29
C ILE A 99 11.97 10.48 1.77
N GLU A 100 12.82 11.40 2.22
CA GLU A 100 12.87 11.82 3.61
C GLU A 100 12.93 13.34 3.72
N GLY A 101 11.99 13.93 4.44
CA GLY A 101 12.00 15.35 4.78
C GLY A 101 12.56 15.63 6.17
N ALA A 102 12.63 16.92 6.53
CA ALA A 102 13.07 17.39 7.83
C ALA A 102 11.99 17.28 8.94
N GLY A 103 10.81 16.74 8.60
CA GLY A 103 9.65 16.63 9.49
C GLY A 103 8.37 17.08 8.79
N SER A 104 7.22 16.50 9.15
CA SER A 104 5.94 16.72 8.44
C SER A 104 5.42 18.16 8.45
N LYS A 105 5.93 19.00 9.36
CA LYS A 105 5.60 20.43 9.46
C LYS A 105 6.71 21.35 8.92
N LYS A 106 7.82 20.77 8.44
CA LYS A 106 9.02 21.49 7.99
C LYS A 106 9.26 21.32 6.51
N THR A 107 9.07 20.12 5.98
CA THR A 107 9.16 19.83 4.55
C THR A 107 7.75 19.61 4.04
N ILE A 108 7.21 20.56 3.26
CA ILE A 108 5.84 20.49 2.73
C ILE A 108 5.89 20.34 1.21
N LEU A 109 5.30 19.27 0.67
CA LEU A 109 5.07 19.11 -0.76
C LEU A 109 3.66 19.60 -1.09
N LYS A 110 3.58 20.62 -1.92
CA LYS A 110 2.36 21.26 -2.41
C LYS A 110 2.02 20.65 -3.76
N LEU A 111 1.02 19.77 -3.77
CA LEU A 111 0.66 18.93 -4.90
C LEU A 111 -0.50 19.56 -5.67
N ASP A 112 -0.27 19.94 -6.92
CA ASP A 112 -1.29 20.44 -7.84
C ASP A 112 -1.17 19.73 -9.21
N PRO A 113 -1.25 18.38 -9.25
CA PRO A 113 -1.04 17.63 -10.48
C PRO A 113 -2.06 18.02 -11.55
N LYS A 114 -1.57 18.53 -12.68
CA LYS A 114 -2.37 18.88 -13.86
C LYS A 114 -2.46 17.74 -14.87
N ASP A 115 -1.59 16.74 -14.74
CA ASP A 115 -1.47 15.59 -15.64
C ASP A 115 -2.30 14.36 -15.21
N THR A 116 -2.73 14.32 -13.95
CA THR A 116 -3.54 13.25 -13.35
C THR A 116 -4.26 13.78 -12.11
N GLN A 117 -5.15 12.98 -11.53
CA GLN A 117 -5.82 13.28 -10.26
C GLN A 117 -5.02 12.81 -9.03
N ASN A 118 -3.86 12.16 -9.24
CA ASN A 118 -3.02 11.62 -8.17
C ASN A 118 -1.78 12.48 -7.90
N GLY A 119 -1.58 12.95 -6.67
CA GLY A 119 -0.42 13.77 -6.31
C GLY A 119 0.91 13.00 -6.35
N ILE A 120 0.94 11.83 -5.73
CA ILE A 120 2.11 10.94 -5.68
C ILE A 120 1.66 9.54 -6.10
N GLU A 121 2.45 8.87 -6.94
CA GLU A 121 2.14 7.54 -7.44
C GLU A 121 3.33 6.59 -7.40
N ALA A 122 3.14 5.42 -6.78
CA ALA A 122 4.00 4.27 -6.93
C ALA A 122 3.16 3.11 -7.50
N ASN A 123 3.28 2.91 -8.81
CA ASN A 123 2.47 1.97 -9.58
C ASN A 123 3.33 0.81 -10.10
N GLY A 124 3.17 -0.36 -9.52
CA GLY A 124 3.65 -1.62 -10.09
C GLY A 124 2.75 -2.08 -11.23
N ARG A 125 3.04 -3.26 -11.80
CA ARG A 125 2.35 -3.76 -12.99
C ARG A 125 1.98 -5.24 -12.86
N LEU A 126 0.81 -5.59 -13.39
CA LEU A 126 0.45 -6.98 -13.66
C LEU A 126 1.12 -7.43 -14.96
N THR A 127 1.74 -8.61 -14.97
CA THR A 127 2.20 -9.20 -16.23
C THR A 127 1.03 -9.82 -16.99
N ASP A 128 1.19 -10.02 -18.30
CA ASP A 128 0.15 -10.63 -19.14
C ASP A 128 0.07 -12.15 -18.96
N THR A 129 1.10 -12.79 -18.39
CA THR A 129 1.18 -14.24 -18.26
C THR A 129 0.36 -14.75 -17.09
N LEU A 130 -0.62 -15.59 -17.41
CA LEU A 130 -1.50 -16.28 -16.47
C LEU A 130 -1.22 -17.78 -16.46
N TYR A 131 -1.06 -18.35 -15.27
CA TYR A 131 -0.92 -19.79 -15.07
C TYR A 131 -2.20 -20.35 -14.46
N PRO A 132 -2.94 -21.23 -15.18
CA PRO A 132 -4.15 -21.84 -14.63
C PRO A 132 -3.80 -22.83 -13.51
N ILE A 133 -4.55 -22.76 -12.42
CA ILE A 133 -4.44 -23.70 -11.30
C ILE A 133 -5.48 -24.80 -11.52
N ARG A 134 -5.04 -26.07 -11.52
CA ARG A 134 -5.87 -27.21 -11.95
C ARG A 134 -6.41 -28.05 -10.79
N ARG A 135 -6.46 -27.48 -9.59
CA ARG A 135 -7.01 -28.11 -8.38
C ARG A 135 -7.72 -27.07 -7.51
N ASN A 136 -8.53 -27.54 -6.57
CA ASN A 136 -8.99 -26.70 -5.47
C ASN A 136 -7.78 -26.19 -4.69
N ILE A 137 -7.89 -24.97 -4.19
CA ILE A 137 -6.93 -24.37 -3.26
C ILE A 137 -7.58 -24.38 -1.90
N SER A 138 -6.85 -24.86 -0.89
CA SER A 138 -7.31 -24.84 0.48
C SER A 138 -6.62 -23.74 1.27
N LYS A 139 -7.36 -23.13 2.19
CA LYS A 139 -6.77 -22.23 3.18
C LYS A 139 -5.70 -22.99 3.97
N GLY A 140 -4.53 -22.39 4.11
CA GLY A 140 -3.35 -22.98 4.74
C GLY A 140 -2.37 -23.61 3.75
N ASP A 141 -2.74 -23.80 2.48
CA ASP A 141 -1.82 -24.30 1.46
C ASP A 141 -0.58 -23.40 1.37
N LEU A 142 0.60 -24.03 1.35
CA LEU A 142 1.90 -23.36 1.16
C LEU A 142 2.44 -23.52 -0.26
N ASP A 143 1.73 -24.24 -1.12
CA ASP A 143 2.16 -24.48 -2.49
C ASP A 143 0.99 -24.64 -3.46
N LEU A 144 1.28 -24.38 -4.73
CA LEU A 144 0.37 -24.63 -5.84
C LEU A 144 1.08 -25.37 -6.97
N ARG A 145 0.32 -26.22 -7.65
CA ARG A 145 0.77 -26.90 -8.87
C ARG A 145 0.25 -26.15 -10.09
N ILE A 146 1.17 -25.73 -10.96
CA ILE A 146 0.87 -24.99 -12.20
C ILE A 146 1.38 -25.76 -13.44
N PRO A 147 1.25 -25.27 -14.69
CA PRO A 147 1.85 -25.90 -15.87
C PRO A 147 3.39 -25.80 -15.88
N ASN A 148 4.10 -26.83 -16.37
CA ASN A 148 5.58 -26.88 -16.37
C ASN A 148 6.29 -25.74 -17.16
N ASN A 149 5.60 -25.08 -18.09
CA ASN A 149 6.19 -24.06 -18.98
C ASN A 149 6.11 -22.63 -18.38
N HIS A 150 6.50 -22.48 -17.12
CA HIS A 150 6.49 -21.18 -16.44
C HIS A 150 7.90 -20.58 -16.29
N VAL A 151 7.96 -19.25 -16.17
CA VAL A 151 9.20 -18.50 -15.90
C VAL A 151 9.36 -18.09 -14.43
N LEU A 152 8.48 -18.57 -13.56
CA LEU A 152 8.47 -18.24 -12.14
C LEU A 152 9.75 -18.70 -11.44
N LYS A 153 10.27 -17.86 -10.54
CA LYS A 153 11.48 -18.12 -9.75
C LYS A 153 11.31 -17.68 -8.29
N PRO A 154 12.15 -18.19 -7.37
CA PRO A 154 12.19 -17.69 -5.99
C PRO A 154 12.31 -16.17 -5.93
N GLY A 155 11.58 -15.53 -5.00
CA GLY A 155 11.57 -14.08 -4.82
C GLY A 155 10.53 -13.33 -5.67
N ASP A 156 10.01 -13.94 -6.74
CA ASP A 156 8.91 -13.36 -7.52
C ASP A 156 7.67 -13.16 -6.65
N TRP A 157 6.95 -12.07 -6.91
CA TRP A 157 5.62 -11.84 -6.35
C TRP A 157 4.55 -12.25 -7.36
N VAL A 158 3.52 -12.92 -6.86
CA VAL A 158 2.42 -13.38 -7.68
C VAL A 158 1.08 -13.04 -7.05
N LYS A 159 0.08 -12.81 -7.90
CA LYS A 159 -1.33 -12.64 -7.52
C LYS A 159 -2.08 -13.94 -7.80
N ILE A 160 -2.72 -14.48 -6.78
CA ILE A 160 -3.75 -15.51 -6.90
C ILE A 160 -5.07 -14.80 -7.15
N SER A 161 -5.72 -15.10 -8.28
CA SER A 161 -7.03 -14.54 -8.67
C SER A 161 -7.99 -15.66 -9.07
N PHE A 162 -9.29 -15.42 -8.99
CA PHE A 162 -10.34 -16.34 -9.43
C PHE A 162 -11.58 -15.54 -9.84
N ASN A 163 -12.60 -16.20 -10.37
CA ASN A 163 -13.89 -15.55 -10.64
C ASN A 163 -14.58 -15.20 -9.31
N ASP A 164 -14.55 -13.92 -8.97
CA ASP A 164 -15.10 -13.35 -7.74
C ASP A 164 -16.44 -12.64 -7.94
N SER A 165 -17.12 -12.85 -9.08
CA SER A 165 -18.36 -12.14 -9.42
C SER A 165 -19.49 -12.34 -8.41
N SER A 166 -19.47 -13.43 -7.64
CA SER A 166 -20.43 -13.69 -6.56
C SER A 166 -20.05 -13.05 -5.23
N LEU A 167 -18.82 -12.54 -5.09
CA LEU A 167 -18.28 -11.93 -3.87
C LEU A 167 -18.27 -10.40 -3.94
N VAL A 168 -18.49 -9.83 -5.12
CA VAL A 168 -18.46 -8.38 -5.33
C VAL A 168 -19.79 -7.89 -5.90
N THR A 169 -20.21 -6.70 -5.48
CA THR A 169 -21.50 -6.12 -5.91
C THR A 169 -21.37 -5.24 -7.14
N SER A 170 -20.21 -4.63 -7.35
CA SER A 170 -19.99 -3.64 -8.40
C SER A 170 -18.99 -4.16 -9.44
N SER A 171 -19.24 -3.85 -10.72
CA SER A 171 -18.38 -4.30 -11.82
C SER A 171 -16.94 -3.79 -11.72
N TRP A 172 -16.73 -2.61 -11.16
CA TRP A 172 -15.40 -2.05 -10.91
C TRP A 172 -14.60 -2.81 -9.85
N ALA A 173 -15.26 -3.64 -9.03
CA ALA A 173 -14.62 -4.44 -8.00
C ALA A 173 -14.25 -5.87 -8.48
N LEU A 174 -14.60 -6.24 -9.72
CA LEU A 174 -14.26 -7.56 -10.26
C LEU A 174 -12.75 -7.79 -10.30
N GLY A 175 -12.32 -8.97 -9.84
CA GLY A 175 -10.92 -9.34 -9.72
C GLY A 175 -10.19 -8.68 -8.54
N ALA A 176 -10.91 -8.04 -7.62
CA ALA A 176 -10.33 -7.48 -6.39
C ALA A 176 -10.07 -8.57 -5.34
N VAL A 177 -10.89 -9.62 -5.29
CA VAL A 177 -10.72 -10.70 -4.32
C VAL A 177 -9.58 -11.62 -4.77
N GLY A 178 -8.62 -11.84 -3.88
CA GLY A 178 -7.46 -12.65 -4.15
C GLY A 178 -6.39 -12.51 -3.07
N GLN A 179 -5.16 -12.90 -3.41
CA GLN A 179 -4.03 -12.78 -2.49
C GLN A 179 -2.73 -12.53 -3.26
N LEU A 180 -1.89 -11.64 -2.72
CA LEU A 180 -0.50 -11.52 -3.14
C LEU A 180 0.37 -12.39 -2.25
N VAL A 181 1.26 -13.18 -2.86
CA VAL A 181 2.22 -14.04 -2.17
C VAL A 181 3.58 -13.97 -2.85
N GLN A 182 4.65 -14.12 -2.07
CA GLN A 182 6.00 -14.23 -2.60
C GLN A 182 6.42 -15.70 -2.71
N ILE A 183 7.03 -16.06 -3.83
CA ILE A 183 7.56 -17.39 -4.08
C ILE A 183 8.80 -17.62 -3.21
N GLN A 184 8.79 -18.71 -2.44
CA GLN A 184 9.94 -19.19 -1.67
C GLN A 184 10.82 -20.11 -2.50
N SER A 185 10.23 -21.10 -3.19
CA SER A 185 10.95 -22.05 -4.03
C SER A 185 10.06 -22.57 -5.17
N VAL A 186 10.71 -23.15 -6.18
CA VAL A 186 10.04 -23.75 -7.34
C VAL A 186 10.70 -25.10 -7.61
N ILE A 187 9.91 -26.17 -7.62
CA ILE A 187 10.37 -27.55 -7.85
C ILE A 187 9.53 -28.17 -8.96
N GLY A 188 10.09 -28.25 -10.17
CA GLY A 188 9.32 -28.66 -11.35
C GLY A 188 8.16 -27.69 -11.57
N ASN A 189 6.93 -28.17 -11.43
CA ASN A 189 5.72 -27.36 -11.52
C ASN A 189 5.02 -27.06 -10.19
N GLN A 190 5.69 -27.33 -9.07
CA GLN A 190 5.22 -26.97 -7.75
C GLN A 190 5.88 -25.66 -7.32
N VAL A 191 5.06 -24.67 -6.99
CA VAL A 191 5.48 -23.34 -6.56
C VAL A 191 5.16 -23.22 -5.08
N HIS A 192 6.18 -23.06 -4.24
CA HIS A 192 6.04 -22.90 -2.80
C HIS A 192 6.10 -21.43 -2.41
N PHE A 193 5.27 -21.00 -1.45
CA PHE A 193 5.15 -19.61 -1.02
C PHE A 193 5.72 -19.38 0.38
N LYS A 194 6.18 -18.15 0.64
CA LYS A 194 6.68 -17.75 1.96
C LYS A 194 5.59 -17.68 3.03
N THR A 195 4.34 -17.46 2.63
CA THR A 195 3.19 -17.35 3.52
C THR A 195 2.04 -18.22 3.02
N PRO A 196 1.21 -18.77 3.92
CA PRO A 196 0.10 -19.63 3.53
C PRO A 196 -0.99 -18.85 2.80
N ILE A 197 -1.71 -19.57 1.93
CA ILE A 197 -2.93 -19.06 1.28
C ILE A 197 -4.03 -18.93 2.34
N ARG A 198 -4.80 -17.83 2.30
CA ARG A 198 -5.79 -17.46 3.32
C ARG A 198 -7.24 -17.71 2.92
N LEU A 199 -7.46 -18.20 1.70
CA LEU A 199 -8.77 -18.43 1.09
C LEU A 199 -8.89 -19.87 0.62
N ASP A 200 -10.05 -20.47 0.84
CA ASP A 200 -10.48 -21.65 0.10
C ASP A 200 -11.01 -21.22 -1.27
N ILE A 201 -10.44 -21.75 -2.34
CA ILE A 201 -10.81 -21.39 -3.72
C ILE A 201 -11.09 -22.67 -4.51
N PRO A 202 -12.38 -22.97 -4.76
CA PRO A 202 -12.78 -24.10 -5.60
C PRO A 202 -12.27 -23.94 -7.04
N LEU A 203 -11.91 -25.07 -7.68
CA LEU A 203 -11.51 -25.11 -9.08
C LEU A 203 -12.60 -24.57 -10.01
N SER A 204 -13.88 -24.70 -9.64
CA SER A 204 -15.02 -24.16 -10.39
C SER A 204 -15.01 -22.63 -10.55
N LEU A 205 -14.23 -21.91 -9.72
CA LEU A 205 -14.02 -20.48 -9.85
C LEU A 205 -12.86 -20.11 -10.78
N ASN A 206 -12.26 -21.09 -11.48
CA ASN A 206 -11.16 -20.91 -12.42
C ASN A 206 -9.96 -20.14 -11.83
N PRO A 207 -9.35 -20.63 -10.74
CA PRO A 207 -8.22 -19.96 -10.12
C PRO A 207 -7.01 -19.86 -11.04
N THR A 208 -6.29 -18.74 -10.93
CA THR A 208 -5.10 -18.42 -11.70
C THR A 208 -4.00 -17.84 -10.83
N LEU A 209 -2.76 -18.06 -11.25
CA LEU A 209 -1.58 -17.41 -10.71
C LEU A 209 -1.03 -16.44 -11.76
N ARG A 210 -0.79 -15.19 -11.38
CA ARG A 210 -0.23 -14.16 -12.27
C ARG A 210 1.03 -13.58 -11.67
N LEU A 211 2.11 -13.47 -12.45
CA LEU A 211 3.30 -12.75 -12.03
C LEU A 211 2.99 -11.24 -11.94
N ILE A 212 3.52 -10.58 -10.91
CA ILE A 212 3.46 -9.13 -10.80
C ILE A 212 4.88 -8.56 -10.78
N ASP A 213 5.01 -7.32 -11.24
CA ASP A 213 6.21 -6.51 -11.18
C ASP A 213 5.93 -5.34 -10.23
N PRO A 214 6.12 -5.54 -8.91
CA PRO A 214 5.66 -4.58 -7.93
C PRO A 214 6.64 -3.42 -7.76
N ILE A 215 6.13 -2.26 -7.34
CA ILE A 215 7.00 -1.30 -6.66
C ILE A 215 7.39 -1.91 -5.32
N GLN A 216 8.67 -1.99 -5.03
CA GLN A 216 9.15 -2.62 -3.81
C GLN A 216 10.16 -1.78 -3.08
N ASN A 217 10.16 -1.91 -1.76
CA ASN A 217 11.13 -1.26 -0.89
C ASN A 217 11.14 0.26 -0.98
N LEU A 218 9.96 0.86 -0.94
CA LEU A 218 9.76 2.30 -0.90
C LEU A 218 9.57 2.78 0.53
N LYS A 219 10.29 3.82 0.95
CA LYS A 219 10.01 4.56 2.19
C LYS A 219 9.71 6.00 1.86
N PHE A 220 8.62 6.52 2.39
CA PHE A 220 8.25 7.93 2.27
C PHE A 220 7.98 8.48 3.67
N THR A 221 8.81 9.43 4.12
CA THR A 221 8.81 9.78 5.54
C THR A 221 9.11 11.23 5.87
N SER A 222 8.56 11.70 7.00
CA SER A 222 8.87 12.99 7.62
C SER A 222 8.58 14.18 6.70
N VAL A 223 7.43 14.13 6.02
CA VAL A 223 6.99 15.10 4.99
C VAL A 223 5.51 15.45 5.17
N GLY A 224 5.17 16.72 4.98
CA GLY A 224 3.80 17.20 4.85
C GLY A 224 3.34 17.17 3.39
N LEU A 225 2.09 16.76 3.15
CA LEU A 225 1.46 16.72 1.84
C LEU A 225 0.25 17.64 1.84
N GLU A 226 0.28 18.67 1.00
CA GLU A 226 -0.84 19.60 0.80
C GLU A 226 -1.35 19.44 -0.63
N MET A 227 -2.50 18.77 -0.79
CA MET A 227 -3.17 18.74 -2.09
C MET A 227 -3.87 20.07 -2.34
N ARG A 228 -3.67 20.62 -3.53
CA ARG A 228 -4.15 21.97 -3.92
C ARG A 228 -5.18 21.95 -5.04
N ASN A 229 -5.33 20.83 -5.75
CA ASN A 229 -6.42 20.63 -6.69
C ASN A 229 -7.54 19.77 -6.11
N GLU A 230 -8.76 20.27 -6.23
CA GLU A 230 -9.98 19.49 -6.12
C GLU A 230 -10.22 18.72 -7.43
N SER A 231 -10.54 17.43 -7.34
CA SER A 231 -10.99 16.62 -8.48
C SER A 231 -12.45 16.21 -8.28
N TRP A 232 -13.18 16.16 -9.39
CA TRP A 232 -14.55 15.64 -9.45
C TRP A 232 -14.61 14.14 -9.78
N THR A 233 -13.46 13.54 -10.07
CA THR A 233 -13.25 12.10 -10.25
C THR A 233 -12.25 11.58 -9.23
N GLU A 234 -12.18 10.27 -9.02
CA GLU A 234 -11.32 9.61 -8.00
C GLU A 234 -9.86 10.07 -8.06
N GLY A 235 -9.51 11.07 -7.25
CA GLY A 235 -8.14 11.52 -7.02
C GLY A 235 -7.52 10.83 -5.81
N THR A 236 -6.23 11.04 -5.61
CA THR A 236 -5.54 10.60 -4.38
C THR A 236 -4.38 11.53 -4.07
N ASN A 237 -4.08 11.78 -2.80
CA ASN A 237 -2.86 12.53 -2.49
C ASN A 237 -1.63 11.61 -2.69
N PHE A 238 -1.76 10.35 -2.28
CA PHE A 238 -0.74 9.31 -2.45
C PHE A 238 -1.40 7.99 -2.87
N ARG A 239 -0.96 7.42 -4.00
CA ARG A 239 -1.33 6.08 -4.46
C ARG A 239 -0.17 5.10 -4.40
N LEU A 240 -0.39 3.98 -3.71
CA LEU A 240 0.40 2.76 -3.81
C LEU A 240 -0.44 1.70 -4.53
N SER A 241 -0.04 1.31 -5.74
CA SER A 241 -0.72 0.27 -6.51
C SER A 241 0.25 -0.83 -6.87
N LEU A 242 -0.09 -2.09 -6.57
CA LEU A 242 0.82 -3.24 -6.75
C LEU A 242 2.19 -2.95 -6.14
N ALA A 243 2.18 -2.47 -4.89
CA ALA A 243 3.37 -2.19 -4.13
C ALA A 243 3.58 -3.25 -3.05
N VAL A 244 4.83 -3.57 -2.73
CA VAL A 244 5.19 -4.55 -1.72
C VAL A 244 6.31 -4.03 -0.82
N ASN A 245 6.21 -4.30 0.48
CA ASN A 245 7.25 -3.91 1.44
C ASN A 245 7.54 -2.39 1.44
N CYS A 246 6.50 -1.57 1.61
CA CYS A 246 6.61 -0.11 1.61
C CYS A 246 6.21 0.50 2.95
N ILE A 247 6.89 1.59 3.34
CA ILE A 247 6.67 2.29 4.61
C ILE A 247 6.27 3.74 4.31
N ILE A 248 5.09 4.13 4.78
CA ILE A 248 4.60 5.52 4.81
C ILE A 248 4.58 5.95 6.27
N LYS A 249 5.46 6.89 6.66
CA LYS A 249 5.69 7.18 8.08
C LYS A 249 5.88 8.66 8.36
N GLU A 250 5.31 9.16 9.46
CA GLU A 250 5.48 10.57 9.85
C GLU A 250 5.02 11.53 8.75
N ILE A 251 3.86 11.23 8.16
CA ILE A 251 3.24 12.05 7.13
C ILE A 251 2.10 12.86 7.72
N GLU A 252 2.05 14.15 7.43
CA GLU A 252 0.85 14.96 7.62
C GLU A 252 0.25 15.23 6.25
N SER A 253 -0.97 14.76 5.98
CA SER A 253 -1.63 14.98 4.70
C SER A 253 -2.90 15.79 4.92
N ILE A 254 -3.02 16.90 4.19
CA ILE A 254 -4.16 17.81 4.26
C ILE A 254 -4.89 17.86 2.91
N ASN A 255 -6.22 17.98 2.98
CA ASN A 255 -7.14 18.05 1.85
C ASN A 255 -7.10 16.78 1.00
N GLY A 256 -7.69 15.70 1.51
CA GLY A 256 -7.91 14.49 0.71
C GLY A 256 -8.78 14.81 -0.51
N ASN A 257 -8.25 14.52 -1.69
CA ASN A 257 -9.01 14.46 -2.92
C ASN A 257 -9.50 13.01 -3.07
N PHE A 258 -10.76 12.72 -2.74
CA PHE A 258 -11.31 11.37 -2.48
C PHE A 258 -10.65 10.60 -1.32
N THR A 259 -9.34 10.33 -1.36
CA THR A 259 -8.60 9.65 -0.29
C THR A 259 -7.18 10.22 -0.15
N HIS A 260 -6.66 10.31 1.09
CA HIS A 260 -5.28 10.76 1.26
C HIS A 260 -4.26 9.68 0.84
N LEU A 261 -4.50 8.42 1.21
CA LEU A 261 -3.63 7.30 0.86
C LEU A 261 -4.47 6.13 0.32
N LEU A 262 -4.21 5.75 -0.93
CA LEU A 262 -4.80 4.58 -1.54
C LEU A 262 -3.80 3.42 -1.59
N LEU A 263 -4.19 2.28 -1.01
CA LEU A 263 -3.45 1.02 -1.04
C LEU A 263 -4.16 0.02 -1.97
N HIS A 264 -3.91 0.16 -3.27
CA HIS A 264 -4.54 -0.69 -4.28
C HIS A 264 -3.72 -1.97 -4.52
N GLN A 265 -4.30 -3.14 -4.25
CA GLN A 265 -3.69 -4.45 -4.53
C GLN A 265 -2.22 -4.53 -4.09
N SER A 266 -1.94 -4.14 -2.86
CA SER A 266 -0.58 -4.04 -2.30
C SER A 266 -0.43 -4.96 -1.10
N ALA A 267 0.79 -5.36 -0.77
CA ALA A 267 1.09 -6.26 0.35
C ALA A 267 2.23 -5.73 1.20
N ASN A 268 2.28 -6.11 2.49
CA ASN A 268 3.37 -5.72 3.38
C ASN A 268 3.60 -4.20 3.40
N ILE A 269 2.52 -3.44 3.65
CA ILE A 269 2.57 -1.98 3.75
C ILE A 269 2.44 -1.59 5.21
N SER A 270 3.33 -0.72 5.69
CA SER A 270 3.22 -0.08 7.01
C SER A 270 2.86 1.38 6.85
N VAL A 271 1.82 1.83 7.56
CA VAL A 271 1.46 3.24 7.69
C VAL A 271 1.55 3.61 9.17
N GLU A 272 2.48 4.49 9.52
CA GLU A 272 2.88 4.73 10.90
C GLU A 272 2.94 6.23 11.22
N CYS A 273 2.61 6.59 12.47
CA CYS A 273 2.84 7.94 13.01
C CYS A 273 2.37 9.09 12.10
N SER A 274 1.29 8.89 11.35
CA SER A 274 0.82 9.81 10.31
C SER A 274 -0.52 10.43 10.68
N TYR A 275 -0.77 11.66 10.21
CA TYR A 275 -1.99 12.42 10.46
C TYR A 275 -2.64 12.82 9.13
N PHE A 276 -3.81 12.26 8.85
CA PHE A 276 -4.59 12.53 7.64
C PHE A 276 -5.83 13.33 8.03
N HIS A 277 -5.98 14.53 7.49
CA HIS A 277 -7.08 15.42 7.90
C HIS A 277 -7.56 16.34 6.80
N ARG A 278 -8.85 16.69 6.91
CA ARG A 278 -9.61 17.49 5.95
C ARG A 278 -9.72 16.84 4.57
N ALA A 279 -10.82 17.10 3.91
CA ALA A 279 -11.03 16.74 2.52
C ALA A 279 -11.60 17.95 1.79
N PHE A 280 -11.40 17.99 0.47
CA PHE A 280 -12.11 18.95 -0.37
C PHE A 280 -13.62 18.73 -0.28
N ARG A 281 -14.04 17.45 -0.22
CA ARG A 281 -15.44 17.04 -0.20
C ARG A 281 -15.63 15.87 0.78
N TYR A 282 -16.80 15.85 1.41
CA TYR A 282 -17.25 14.82 2.35
C TYR A 282 -18.57 14.20 1.86
N GLY A 283 -18.67 13.93 0.55
CA GLY A 283 -19.91 13.57 -0.13
C GLY A 283 -20.67 12.37 0.44
N ASN A 284 -21.80 11.98 -0.20
CA ASN A 284 -22.72 10.93 0.26
C ASN A 284 -22.17 9.48 0.15
N GLY A 285 -20.85 9.31 0.01
CA GLY A 285 -20.14 8.05 -0.21
C GLY A 285 -19.02 8.23 -1.23
N GLY A 286 -17.84 7.65 -0.97
CA GLY A 286 -16.72 7.65 -1.93
C GLY A 286 -15.68 8.75 -1.75
N GLU A 287 -15.90 9.76 -0.90
CA GLU A 287 -15.02 10.93 -0.78
C GLU A 287 -14.62 11.20 0.68
N GLY A 288 -13.42 11.76 0.87
CA GLY A 288 -12.91 12.23 2.17
C GLY A 288 -12.33 11.13 3.06
N TYR A 289 -11.84 10.04 2.48
CA TYR A 289 -11.21 8.96 3.24
C TYR A 289 -9.78 9.32 3.68
N GLY A 290 -9.38 8.87 4.87
CA GLY A 290 -7.99 8.91 5.30
C GLY A 290 -7.12 7.93 4.51
N ILE A 291 -7.44 6.64 4.63
CA ILE A 291 -6.74 5.55 3.96
C ILE A 291 -7.80 4.59 3.39
N THR A 292 -7.60 4.14 2.16
CA THR A 292 -8.49 3.20 1.43
C THR A 292 -7.71 2.07 0.80
#